data_AF-A0A932CSA7-F1
#
_entry.id   AF-A0A932CSA7-F1
#
_cell.length_a   1.000
_cell.length_b   1.000
_cell.length_c   1.000
_cell.angle_alpha   90.00
_cell.angle_beta   90.00
_cell.angle_gamma   90.00
#
_symmetry.space_group_name_H-M   'P 1'
#
loop_
_entity.id
_entity.type
_entity.pdbx_description
1 polymer ?
#
loop_
_entity_poly.entity_id
_entity_poly.type
_entity_poly.pdbx_seq_one_letter_code
_entity_poly.pdbx_strand_id
1 'polypeptide(L)'
;MGRNRIFLPQEDLDRWIREEKVSVSGDALTIHAEQRTYDMMPAVRFMKDVAETGDPFGLLGRVKEKRQLDEMGAEHYMGSVVMGESAYDVQDGFVGYPRAASGSDIDAAVGAAAGEEQISDEALLTKFLLEKL
;
A
#
# COMPACT_ATOMS: atom_id res chain seq x y z
N MET A 1 14.62 -0.38 -4.63
CA MET A 1 13.44 -0.34 -5.52
C MET A 1 12.58 0.87 -5.17
N GLY A 2 12.42 1.83 -6.09
CA GLY A 2 11.64 3.04 -5.88
C GLY A 2 10.18 2.69 -5.62
N ARG A 3 9.77 2.74 -4.35
CA ARG A 3 8.39 2.56 -3.91
C ARG A 3 7.64 3.80 -4.40
N ASN A 4 7.06 3.73 -5.60
CA ASN A 4 6.24 4.82 -6.14
C ASN A 4 4.98 4.91 -5.28
N ARG A 5 5.07 5.68 -4.20
CA ARG A 5 3.98 5.98 -3.28
C ARG A 5 3.33 7.24 -3.80
N ILE A 6 2.06 7.16 -4.10
CA ILE A 6 1.28 8.32 -4.53
C ILE A 6 0.46 8.81 -3.34
N PHE A 7 0.40 10.12 -3.14
CA PHE A 7 -0.58 10.72 -2.25
C PHE A 7 -1.69 11.30 -3.12
N LEU A 8 -2.92 10.89 -2.84
CA LEU A 8 -4.12 11.35 -3.52
C LEU A 8 -5.01 12.12 -2.54
N PRO A 9 -5.19 13.44 -2.72
CA PRO A 9 -6.21 14.18 -2.01
C PRO A 9 -7.60 13.59 -2.26
N GLN A 10 -8.49 13.64 -1.27
CA GLN A 10 -9.85 13.09 -1.40
C GLN A 10 -10.64 13.74 -2.56
N GLU A 11 -10.44 15.03 -2.76
CA GLU A 11 -11.03 15.83 -3.84
C GLU A 11 -10.55 15.41 -5.23
N ASP A 12 -9.26 15.05 -5.38
CA ASP A 12 -8.74 14.52 -6.63
C ASP A 12 -9.24 13.10 -6.90
N LEU A 13 -9.36 12.27 -5.84
CA LEU A 13 -9.93 10.93 -5.93
C LEU A 13 -11.39 10.97 -6.42
N ASP A 14 -12.23 11.82 -5.82
CA ASP A 14 -13.63 11.99 -6.23
C ASP A 14 -13.74 12.41 -7.70
N ARG A 15 -12.88 13.35 -8.12
CA ARG A 15 -12.79 13.77 -9.52
C ARG A 15 -12.42 12.60 -10.44
N TRP A 16 -11.41 11.81 -10.09
CA TRP A 16 -10.98 10.68 -10.92
C TRP A 16 -12.01 9.56 -11.00
N ILE A 17 -12.75 9.31 -9.92
CA ILE A 17 -13.88 8.37 -9.91
C ILE A 17 -14.98 8.87 -10.84
N ARG A 18 -15.32 10.17 -10.77
CA ARG A 18 -16.32 10.79 -11.63
C ARG A 18 -15.91 10.77 -13.11
N GLU A 19 -14.62 10.93 -13.40
CA GLU A 19 -14.05 10.83 -14.74
C GLU A 19 -13.85 9.38 -15.22
N GLU A 20 -14.26 8.37 -14.44
CA GLU A 20 -14.11 6.94 -14.74
C GLU A 20 -12.64 6.52 -15.00
N LYS A 21 -11.67 7.32 -14.53
CA LYS A 21 -10.23 7.06 -14.69
C LYS A 21 -9.72 6.00 -13.71
N VAL A 22 -10.39 5.87 -12.57
CA VAL A 22 -10.05 4.94 -11.51
C VAL A 22 -11.29 4.21 -10.98
N SER A 23 -11.10 2.99 -10.49
CA SER A 23 -12.13 2.25 -9.76
C SER A 23 -11.64 1.98 -8.34
N VAL A 24 -12.46 2.37 -7.37
CA VAL A 24 -12.23 2.08 -5.95
C VAL A 24 -13.04 0.84 -5.54
N SER A 25 -12.41 -0.09 -4.86
CA SER A 25 -13.01 -1.29 -4.29
C SER A 25 -12.50 -1.50 -2.88
N GLY A 26 -13.26 -1.01 -1.89
CA GLY A 26 -12.82 -0.98 -0.49
C GLY A 26 -11.55 -0.14 -0.34
N ASP A 27 -10.47 -0.77 0.13
CA ASP A 27 -9.15 -0.16 0.28
C ASP A 27 -8.27 -0.30 -0.98
N ALA A 28 -8.76 -0.87 -2.08
CA ALA A 28 -8.00 -1.01 -3.33
C ALA A 28 -8.43 0.02 -4.38
N LEU A 29 -7.46 0.75 -4.95
CA LEU A 29 -7.63 1.67 -6.06
C LEU A 29 -7.03 1.07 -7.33
N THR A 30 -7.86 0.82 -8.32
CA THR A 30 -7.43 0.39 -9.65
C THR A 30 -7.39 1.60 -10.57
N ILE A 31 -6.21 1.95 -11.07
CA ILE A 31 -6.04 3.01 -12.07
C ILE A 31 -6.13 2.38 -13.45
N HIS A 32 -7.21 2.67 -14.20
CA HIS A 32 -7.44 2.09 -15.53
C HIS A 32 -6.36 2.49 -16.53
N ALA A 33 -5.83 3.70 -16.41
CA ALA A 33 -4.77 4.22 -17.27
C ALA A 33 -3.45 3.42 -17.17
N GLU A 34 -3.15 2.85 -16.00
CA GLU A 34 -1.92 2.08 -15.77
C GLU A 34 -2.19 0.57 -15.65
N GLN A 35 -3.45 0.13 -15.64
CA GLN A 35 -3.87 -1.23 -15.28
C GLN A 35 -3.22 -1.73 -13.98
N ARG A 36 -3.04 -0.82 -13.02
CA ARG A 36 -2.37 -1.11 -11.74
C ARG A 36 -3.31 -0.91 -10.58
N THR A 37 -3.17 -1.79 -9.60
CA THR A 37 -3.90 -1.73 -8.34
C THR A 37 -2.99 -1.19 -7.25
N TYR A 38 -3.49 -0.25 -6.47
CA TYR A 38 -2.82 0.35 -5.34
C TYR A 38 -3.66 0.11 -4.09
N ASP A 39 -3.05 -0.37 -3.00
CA ASP A 39 -3.69 -0.38 -1.69
C ASP A 39 -3.67 1.04 -1.13
N MET A 40 -4.86 1.63 -0.96
CA MET A 40 -5.07 2.93 -0.37
C MET A 40 -5.14 2.80 1.15
N MET A 41 -4.33 3.62 1.82
CA MET A 41 -4.42 3.79 3.26
C MET A 41 -4.81 5.23 3.58
N PRO A 42 -5.76 5.46 4.50
CA PRO A 42 -6.17 6.81 4.87
C PRO A 42 -4.98 7.55 5.49
N ALA A 43 -4.68 8.72 4.93
CA ALA A 43 -3.52 9.52 5.29
C ALA A 43 -3.86 11.00 5.30
N VAL A 44 -3.04 11.79 5.95
CA VAL A 44 -3.16 13.23 5.99
C VAL A 44 -1.84 13.87 5.64
N ARG A 45 -1.91 14.98 4.90
CA ARG A 45 -0.76 15.81 4.57
C ARG A 45 -0.78 17.07 5.42
N PHE A 46 0.26 17.30 6.19
CA PHE A 46 0.39 18.51 6.99
C PHE A 46 0.70 19.70 6.08
N MET A 47 -0.21 20.66 6.02
CA MET A 47 -0.10 21.85 5.16
C MET A 47 0.55 23.01 5.90
N LYS A 48 0.09 23.28 7.12
CA LYS A 48 0.42 24.48 7.88
C LYS A 48 0.32 24.22 9.38
N ASP A 49 1.13 24.92 10.18
CA ASP A 49 0.94 25.03 11.63
C ASP A 49 -0.06 26.14 11.92
N VAL A 50 -1.09 25.83 12.71
CA VAL A 50 -2.18 26.76 13.08
C VAL A 50 -2.02 27.25 14.52
N ALA A 51 -1.31 26.50 15.37
CA ALA A 51 -1.13 26.84 16.77
C ALA A 51 -0.01 27.87 17.01
N GLU A 52 0.71 28.29 15.96
CA GLU A 52 1.86 29.21 16.02
C GLU A 52 2.96 28.75 17.01
N THR A 53 2.93 27.47 17.38
CA THR A 53 3.81 26.85 18.38
C THR A 53 5.11 26.38 17.74
N GLY A 54 5.17 26.37 16.40
CA GLY A 54 6.29 25.91 15.60
C GLY A 54 6.11 24.47 15.10
N ASP A 55 7.17 23.90 14.50
CA ASP A 55 7.19 22.51 14.01
C ASP A 55 8.15 21.64 14.85
N PRO A 56 7.88 21.42 16.16
CA PRO A 56 8.76 20.63 17.02
C PRO A 56 8.90 19.17 16.54
N PHE A 57 7.90 18.67 15.81
CA PHE A 57 7.85 17.29 15.32
C PHE A 57 8.34 17.13 13.87
N GLY A 58 8.64 18.20 13.14
CA GLY A 58 9.10 18.10 11.75
C GLY A 58 8.03 17.57 10.79
N LEU A 59 6.75 17.79 11.09
CA LEU A 59 5.61 17.19 10.39
C LEU A 59 5.14 18.03 9.22
N LEU A 60 5.45 19.32 9.18
CA LEU A 60 5.04 20.21 8.08
C LEU A 60 5.52 19.71 6.72
N GLY A 61 4.60 19.60 5.76
CA GLY A 61 4.86 19.10 4.42
C GLY A 61 5.03 17.58 4.32
N ARG A 62 4.95 16.84 5.43
CA ARG A 62 5.00 15.37 5.43
C ARG A 62 3.59 14.79 5.24
N VAL A 63 3.56 13.55 4.73
CA VAL A 63 2.36 12.73 4.68
C VAL A 63 2.49 11.65 5.74
N LYS A 64 1.43 11.46 6.53
CA LYS A 64 1.36 10.44 7.57
C LYS A 64 0.03 9.70 7.50
N GLU A 65 0.07 8.40 7.77
CA GLU A 65 -1.13 7.55 7.80
C GLU A 65 -1.94 7.83 9.07
N LYS A 66 -3.28 7.80 8.99
CA LYS A 66 -4.15 8.05 10.16
C LYS A 66 -3.85 7.13 11.34
N ARG A 67 -3.50 5.86 11.08
CA ARG A 67 -3.06 4.93 12.13
C ARG A 67 -1.81 5.42 12.85
N GLN A 68 -0.83 5.92 12.11
CA GLN A 68 0.41 6.44 12.66
C GLN A 68 0.16 7.72 13.49
N LEU A 69 -0.82 8.54 13.11
CA LEU A 69 -1.24 9.69 13.92
C LEU A 69 -1.86 9.25 15.25
N ASP A 70 -2.74 8.26 15.22
CA ASP A 70 -3.39 7.70 16.41
C ASP A 70 -2.35 7.10 17.38
N GLU A 71 -1.39 6.34 16.85
CA GLU A 71 -0.26 5.79 17.62
C GLU A 71 0.64 6.89 18.23
N MET A 72 0.74 8.04 17.58
CA MET A 72 1.49 9.20 18.08
C MET A 72 0.68 10.04 19.09
N GLY A 73 -0.58 9.68 19.37
CA GLY A 73 -1.47 10.46 20.23
C GLY A 73 -1.92 11.76 19.59
N ALA A 74 -1.97 11.83 18.25
CA ALA A 74 -2.47 12.97 17.53
C ALA A 74 -3.99 12.84 17.32
N GLU A 75 -4.74 13.83 17.76
CA GLU A 75 -6.18 13.92 17.58
C GLU A 75 -6.49 14.54 16.22
N HIS A 76 -6.99 13.73 15.30
CA HIS A 76 -7.44 14.19 13.99
C HIS A 76 -8.90 14.63 14.04
N TYR A 77 -9.15 15.92 13.78
CA TYR A 77 -10.45 16.53 13.74
C TYR A 77 -10.74 17.21 12.40
N MET A 78 -11.60 16.58 11.60
CA MET A 78 -11.95 17.01 10.24
C MET A 78 -10.71 17.24 9.37
N GLY A 79 -10.22 18.47 9.22
CA GLY A 79 -9.00 18.83 8.48
C GLY A 79 -7.91 19.43 9.37
N SER A 80 -7.92 19.10 10.66
CA SER A 80 -6.96 19.60 11.64
C SER A 80 -6.43 18.46 12.48
N VAL A 81 -5.14 18.49 12.78
CA VAL A 81 -4.51 17.52 13.69
C VAL A 81 -3.98 18.28 14.87
N VAL A 82 -4.43 17.91 16.06
CA VAL A 82 -3.89 18.42 17.32
C VAL A 82 -2.99 17.36 17.93
N MET A 83 -1.77 17.73 18.27
CA MET A 83 -0.79 16.85 18.89
C MET A 83 -0.24 17.56 20.13
N GLY A 84 -0.75 17.20 21.30
CA GLY A 84 -0.42 17.88 22.55
C GLY A 84 -0.83 19.35 22.50
N GLU A 85 0.14 20.25 22.46
CA GLU A 85 -0.07 21.71 22.39
C GLU A 85 0.06 22.29 20.97
N SER A 86 0.46 21.46 19.99
CA SER A 86 0.60 21.89 18.59
C SER A 86 -0.65 21.52 17.78
N ALA A 87 -1.10 22.41 16.90
CA ALA A 87 -2.20 22.16 16.00
C ALA A 87 -1.79 22.46 14.56
N TYR A 88 -2.07 21.52 13.67
CA TYR A 88 -1.72 21.59 12.26
C TYR A 88 -2.97 21.53 11.39
N ASP A 89 -2.98 22.35 10.35
CA ASP A 89 -3.93 22.25 9.25
C ASP A 89 -3.45 21.11 8.35
N VAL A 90 -4.33 20.14 8.12
CA VAL A 90 -4.02 18.96 7.32
C VAL A 90 -5.01 18.81 6.19
N GLN A 91 -4.53 18.26 5.09
CA GLN A 91 -5.36 17.85 3.97
C GLN A 91 -5.59 16.35 4.04
N ASP A 92 -6.86 15.92 4.15
CA ASP A 92 -7.24 14.52 4.06
C ASP A 92 -6.97 13.95 2.67
N GLY A 93 -6.48 12.72 2.66
CA GLY A 93 -6.29 11.97 1.44
C GLY A 93 -5.99 10.51 1.71
N PHE A 94 -5.43 9.88 0.69
CA PHE A 94 -5.07 8.48 0.69
C PHE A 94 -3.66 8.34 0.18
N VAL A 95 -2.87 7.50 0.85
CA VAL A 95 -1.58 7.07 0.31
C VAL A 95 -1.80 5.76 -0.43
N GLY A 96 -1.45 5.74 -1.72
CA GLY A 96 -1.49 4.55 -2.57
C GLY A 96 -0.16 3.82 -2.50
N TYR A 97 -0.19 2.59 -2.01
CA TYR A 97 0.92 1.65 -2.08
C TYR A 97 0.71 0.74 -3.28
N PRO A 98 1.68 0.63 -4.22
CA PRO A 98 1.53 -0.27 -5.34
C PRO A 98 1.39 -1.67 -4.78
N ARG A 99 0.23 -2.29 -5.01
CA ARG A 99 0.06 -3.70 -4.74
C ARG A 99 0.92 -4.38 -5.77
N ALA A 100 2.09 -4.87 -5.35
CA ALA A 100 2.84 -5.78 -6.19
C ALA A 100 1.83 -6.86 -6.59
N ALA A 101 1.58 -7.00 -7.89
CA ALA A 101 0.91 -8.18 -8.39
C ALA A 101 1.74 -9.33 -7.80
N SER A 102 1.21 -9.96 -6.75
CA SER A 102 1.81 -11.17 -6.23
C SER A 102 1.90 -12.05 -7.45
N GLY A 103 3.09 -12.56 -7.75
CA GLY A 103 3.41 -13.24 -9.01
C GLY A 103 2.59 -14.50 -9.32
N SER A 104 1.44 -14.69 -8.69
CA SER A 104 0.50 -15.77 -8.94
C SER A 104 -0.12 -15.72 -10.35
N ASP A 105 -0.21 -14.55 -11.00
CA ASP A 105 -0.80 -14.44 -12.35
C ASP A 105 0.21 -14.58 -13.50
N ILE A 106 1.52 -14.45 -13.23
CA ILE A 106 2.58 -14.80 -14.20
C ILE A 106 3.06 -16.25 -14.03
N ASP A 107 2.93 -16.83 -12.84
CA ASP A 107 3.11 -18.28 -12.63
C ASP A 107 1.86 -19.11 -12.94
N ALA A 108 0.64 -18.55 -13.04
CA ALA A 108 -0.53 -19.35 -13.46
C ALA A 108 -0.56 -19.66 -14.98
N ALA A 109 0.10 -18.83 -15.81
CA ALA A 109 0.23 -19.10 -17.24
C ALA A 109 1.51 -19.87 -17.61
N VAL A 110 2.51 -19.92 -16.71
CA VAL A 110 3.77 -20.67 -16.89
C VAL A 110 3.86 -21.91 -15.99
N GLY A 111 2.97 -22.03 -14.99
CA GLY A 111 2.82 -23.18 -14.09
C GLY A 111 1.82 -24.24 -14.58
N ALA A 112 1.39 -24.18 -15.84
CA ALA A 112 0.71 -25.30 -16.50
C ALA A 112 1.68 -26.31 -17.14
N ALA A 113 3.00 -26.12 -16.99
CA ALA A 113 4.02 -27.00 -17.56
C ALA A 113 5.29 -27.12 -16.71
N ALA A 114 5.18 -27.25 -15.39
CA ALA A 114 6.28 -27.75 -14.54
C ALA A 114 5.74 -28.22 -13.17
N GLY A 115 4.84 -29.20 -13.18
CA GLY A 115 4.54 -29.97 -11.97
C GLY A 115 5.71 -30.88 -11.65
N GLU A 116 6.47 -30.52 -10.61
CA GLU A 116 7.51 -31.34 -10.00
C GLU A 116 6.95 -32.71 -9.62
N GLU A 117 7.40 -33.76 -10.31
CA GLU A 117 7.32 -35.11 -9.79
C GLU A 117 8.34 -35.19 -8.66
N GLN A 118 7.86 -35.04 -7.43
CA GLN A 118 8.63 -35.36 -6.22
C GLN A 118 8.91 -36.86 -6.21
N ILE A 119 9.88 -37.31 -7.00
CA ILE A 119 10.50 -38.61 -6.83
C ILE A 119 11.38 -38.46 -5.59
N SER A 120 10.80 -38.76 -4.42
CA SER A 120 11.53 -38.79 -3.15
C SER A 120 12.81 -39.61 -3.31
N ASP A 121 13.94 -39.07 -2.85
CA ASP A 121 15.26 -39.71 -2.89
C ASP A 121 15.27 -41.16 -2.35
N GLU A 122 14.34 -41.50 -1.46
CA GLU A 122 14.14 -42.87 -0.94
C GLU A 122 13.71 -43.88 -2.03
N ALA A 123 12.93 -43.44 -3.02
CA ALA A 123 12.52 -44.29 -4.14
C ALA A 123 13.67 -44.55 -5.12
N LEU A 124 14.57 -43.57 -5.30
CA LEU A 124 15.77 -43.74 -6.12
C LEU A 124 16.79 -44.66 -5.45
N LEU A 125 16.97 -44.55 -4.14
CA LEU A 125 17.81 -45.49 -3.39
C LEU A 125 17.30 -46.93 -3.48
N THR A 126 15.98 -47.12 -3.39
CA THR A 126 15.38 -48.47 -3.47
C THR A 126 15.56 -49.08 -4.86
N LYS A 127 15.42 -48.28 -5.92
CA LYS A 127 15.59 -48.77 -7.30
C LYS A 127 17.05 -49.09 -7.65
N PHE A 128 18.02 -48.33 -7.15
CA PHE A 128 19.45 -48.60 -7.39
C PHE A 128 19.92 -49.88 -6.67
N LEU A 129 19.42 -50.15 -5.46
CA LEU A 129 19.81 -51.35 -4.71
C LEU A 129 19.29 -52.64 -5.34
N LEU A 130 18.14 -52.59 -6.04
CA LEU A 130 17.56 -53.76 -6.70
C LEU A 130 18.21 -54.10 -8.06
N GLU A 131 18.85 -53.13 -8.71
CA GLU A 131 19.49 -53.31 -10.03
C GLU A 131 20.94 -53.84 -9.95
N LYS A 132 21.50 -53.94 -8.73
CA LYS A 132 22.86 -54.42 -8.47
C LYS A 132 22.93 -55.76 -7.73
N LEU A 133 21.84 -56.53 -7.71
CA LEU A 133 21.83 -57.94 -7.29
C LEU A 133 21.71 -58.90 -8.49
#